data_AF-A0A7S4T5B5-F1
#
_entry.id   AF-A0A7S4T5B5-F1
#
_cell.length_a   1.000
_cell.length_b   1.000
_cell.length_c   1.000
_cell.angle_alpha   90.00
_cell.angle_beta   90.00
_cell.angle_gamma   90.00
#
_symmetry.space_group_name_H-M   'P 1'
#
loop_
_entity.id
_entity.type
_entity.pdbx_description
1 polymer ?
#
loop_
_entity_poly.entity_id
_entity_poly.type
_entity_poly.pdbx_seq_one_letter_code
_entity_poly.pdbx_strand_id
1 'polypeptide(L)'
;MFRSIFGAASAPPEPPVPPPASAPPPGRTPDELKVLDLARNAQFDELIRFLSRNPHLIGTQGKSGYNVFHQAAYNAIHPDQLRHLYSLGGMRCLKLLQFYSEHGNPRGCPADVAEAMQNYDIAQKLRGMEAALMRAAAEAHAQAQYGDARGCQAAVPRARDGPSAQASAAAGPTCGSTAACLPAAMGAQNWGARPAEAGLKEPSGRVGAALVLSAVGDAIGFRNGDFEFCEYGQDIEARIRRLGGALGIVPSRETGWPVSDDTVQHLATLRAIIDAQGALPMSSRDAGALDGLMRRMAHWHVLTWADMDGRAPGKRCGRGVQALSQPGARWDTAVAYEASEKPQGCGASMRAMGIGAVF
;
A
#
# COMPACT_ATOMS: atom_id res chain seq x y z
N MET A 1 38.88 18.49 -58.77
CA MET A 1 37.55 18.30 -58.14
C MET A 1 37.76 17.45 -56.89
N PHE A 2 38.27 18.04 -55.80
CA PHE A 2 37.54 18.68 -54.68
C PHE A 2 36.87 17.63 -53.77
N ARG A 3 37.52 17.18 -52.69
CA ARG A 3 37.66 17.74 -51.32
C ARG A 3 36.48 17.41 -50.37
N SER A 4 36.86 16.83 -49.23
CA SER A 4 36.27 17.02 -47.88
C SER A 4 35.07 16.15 -47.44
N ILE A 5 35.36 14.99 -46.83
CA ILE A 5 34.43 14.21 -45.97
C ILE A 5 34.87 14.31 -44.51
N PHE A 6 35.06 15.54 -44.01
CA PHE A 6 35.05 15.82 -42.58
C PHE A 6 34.40 17.19 -42.38
N GLY A 7 33.22 17.20 -41.74
CA GLY A 7 32.43 18.39 -41.46
C GLY A 7 31.73 18.25 -40.10
N ALA A 8 32.34 18.91 -39.11
CA ALA A 8 31.80 19.48 -37.88
C ALA A 8 30.68 18.75 -37.09
N ALA A 9 31.00 18.40 -35.85
CA ALA A 9 30.03 18.16 -34.80
C ALA A 9 29.16 19.40 -34.57
N SER A 10 27.85 19.26 -34.75
CA SER A 10 26.85 20.24 -34.33
C SER A 10 26.70 20.19 -32.80
N ALA A 11 26.65 21.37 -32.17
CA ALA A 11 26.34 21.54 -30.76
C ALA A 11 24.95 20.95 -30.42
N PRO A 12 24.75 20.44 -29.19
CA PRO A 12 23.44 19.96 -28.76
C PRO A 12 22.40 21.08 -28.84
N PRO A 13 21.15 20.78 -29.24
CA PRO A 13 20.09 21.79 -29.32
C PRO A 13 19.84 22.39 -27.93
N GLU A 14 19.70 23.72 -27.87
CA GLU A 14 19.25 24.41 -26.65
C GLU A 14 17.89 23.88 -26.19
N PRO A 15 17.65 23.78 -24.88
CA PRO A 15 16.36 23.37 -24.35
C PRO A 15 15.27 24.36 -24.79
N PRO A 16 14.07 23.87 -25.17
CA PRO A 16 13.01 24.74 -25.66
C PRO A 16 12.58 25.75 -24.59
N VAL A 17 12.55 27.02 -24.97
CA VAL A 17 12.01 28.12 -24.17
C VAL A 17 10.51 27.85 -23.91
N PRO A 18 10.04 27.91 -22.65
CA PRO A 18 8.62 27.67 -22.35
C PRO A 18 7.75 28.74 -23.03
N PRO A 19 6.61 28.35 -23.63
CA PRO A 19 5.73 29.30 -24.30
C PRO A 19 5.14 30.30 -23.29
N PRO A 20 4.90 31.57 -23.70
CA PRO A 20 4.35 32.58 -22.82
C PRO A 20 2.94 32.18 -22.34
N ALA A 21 2.63 32.61 -21.11
CA ALA A 21 1.41 32.29 -20.39
C ALA A 21 0.16 32.57 -21.23
N SER A 22 -0.42 31.50 -21.79
CA SER A 22 -1.73 31.55 -22.44
C SER A 22 -2.83 31.46 -21.38
N ALA A 23 -3.88 32.25 -21.60
CA ALA A 23 -5.03 32.44 -20.72
C ALA A 23 -5.62 31.12 -20.16
N PRO A 24 -6.22 31.18 -18.95
CA PRO A 24 -6.66 29.98 -18.24
C PRO A 24 -7.76 29.23 -19.02
N PRO A 25 -7.75 27.88 -19.02
CA PRO A 25 -8.84 27.08 -19.59
C PRO A 25 -10.17 27.31 -18.88
N PRO A 26 -11.31 27.07 -19.55
CA PRO A 26 -12.60 27.04 -18.90
C PRO A 26 -12.66 25.87 -17.90
N GLY A 27 -13.16 26.14 -16.69
CA GLY A 27 -13.51 25.11 -15.71
C GLY A 27 -12.62 24.99 -14.46
N ARG A 28 -11.71 25.95 -14.19
CA ARG A 28 -10.95 25.97 -12.93
C ARG A 28 -11.34 27.12 -12.03
N THR A 29 -11.40 26.84 -10.74
CA THR A 29 -11.61 27.87 -9.72
C THR A 29 -10.35 28.75 -9.61
N PRO A 30 -10.49 30.02 -9.16
CA PRO A 30 -9.34 30.88 -8.87
C PRO A 30 -8.33 30.24 -7.91
N ASP A 31 -8.80 29.45 -6.95
CA ASP A 31 -7.95 28.78 -5.97
C ASP A 31 -7.13 27.64 -6.57
N GLU A 32 -7.71 26.86 -7.49
CA GLU A 32 -6.96 25.85 -8.25
C GLU A 32 -5.87 26.47 -9.13
N LEU A 33 -6.17 27.62 -9.76
CA LEU A 33 -5.19 28.35 -10.54
C LEU A 33 -4.05 28.85 -9.65
N LYS A 34 -4.37 29.36 -8.46
CA LYS A 34 -3.37 29.81 -7.48
C LYS A 34 -2.47 28.66 -7.01
N VAL A 35 -3.02 27.49 -6.71
CA VAL A 35 -2.25 26.29 -6.32
C VAL A 35 -1.23 25.93 -7.41
N LEU A 36 -1.67 25.91 -8.66
CA LEU A 36 -0.81 25.55 -9.79
C LEU A 36 0.27 26.60 -10.06
N ASP A 37 -0.05 27.88 -9.87
CA ASP A 37 0.89 28.98 -10.07
C ASP A 37 1.99 28.97 -8.99
N LEU A 38 1.60 28.86 -7.71
CA LEU A 38 2.55 28.76 -6.60
C LEU A 38 3.48 27.54 -6.75
N ALA A 39 2.94 26.38 -7.16
CA ALA A 39 3.73 25.18 -7.37
C ALA A 39 4.70 25.32 -8.56
N ARG A 40 4.26 25.92 -9.67
CA ARG A 40 5.10 26.14 -10.86
C ARG A 40 6.25 27.11 -10.59
N ASN A 41 6.00 28.15 -9.79
CA ASN A 41 6.97 29.18 -9.45
C ASN A 41 7.84 28.81 -8.23
N ALA A 42 7.80 27.54 -7.79
CA ALA A 42 8.55 27.02 -6.64
C ALA A 42 8.29 27.76 -5.30
N GLN A 43 7.12 28.39 -5.14
CA GLN A 43 6.75 29.15 -3.94
C GLN A 43 6.14 28.23 -2.87
N PHE A 44 6.87 27.18 -2.46
CA PHE A 44 6.33 26.08 -1.64
C PHE A 44 5.91 26.51 -0.22
N ASP A 45 6.56 27.50 0.39
CA ASP A 45 6.13 28.00 1.71
C ASP A 45 4.78 28.73 1.67
N GLU A 46 4.51 29.45 0.58
CA GLU A 46 3.20 30.06 0.37
C GLU A 46 2.16 29.03 -0.05
N LEU A 47 2.54 28.07 -0.91
CA LEU A 47 1.68 26.95 -1.30
C LEU A 47 1.23 26.13 -0.07
N ILE A 48 2.16 25.77 0.81
CA ILE A 48 1.86 25.03 2.04
C ILE A 48 0.89 25.84 2.91
N ARG A 49 1.18 27.11 3.19
CA ARG A 49 0.27 27.98 3.97
C ARG A 49 -1.12 28.08 3.35
N PHE A 50 -1.20 28.13 2.02
CA PHE A 50 -2.47 28.17 1.31
C PHE A 50 -3.23 26.84 1.39
N LEU A 51 -2.55 25.71 1.18
CA LEU A 51 -3.12 24.37 1.26
C LEU A 51 -3.48 23.97 2.70
N SER A 52 -2.80 24.47 3.72
CA SER A 52 -3.18 24.26 5.12
C SER A 52 -4.58 24.81 5.43
N ARG A 53 -5.01 25.86 4.72
CA ARG A 53 -6.36 26.42 4.82
C ARG A 53 -7.34 25.78 3.85
N ASN A 54 -6.83 25.12 2.80
CA ASN A 54 -7.60 24.56 1.70
C ASN A 54 -7.12 23.13 1.33
N PRO A 55 -7.16 22.16 2.26
CA PRO A 55 -6.53 20.84 2.04
C PRO A 55 -7.20 20.02 0.93
N HIS A 56 -8.47 20.31 0.63
CA HIS A 56 -9.20 19.65 -0.46
C HIS A 56 -8.54 19.87 -1.84
N LEU A 57 -7.74 20.94 -2.00
CA LEU A 57 -7.01 21.31 -3.23
C LEU A 57 -5.68 20.57 -3.41
N ILE A 58 -5.26 19.69 -2.48
CA ILE A 58 -3.94 19.02 -2.55
C ILE A 58 -3.77 18.05 -3.73
N GLY A 59 -4.80 17.85 -4.55
CA GLY A 59 -4.77 17.07 -5.78
C GLY A 59 -4.97 17.88 -7.07
N THR A 60 -4.93 19.22 -7.02
CA THR A 60 -5.14 20.04 -8.21
C THR A 60 -4.10 19.73 -9.29
N GLN A 61 -4.58 19.49 -10.52
CA GLN A 61 -3.76 19.10 -11.67
C GLN A 61 -3.80 20.16 -12.78
N GLY A 62 -2.65 20.37 -13.44
CA GLY A 62 -2.49 21.15 -14.66
C GLY A 62 -3.18 20.51 -15.88
N LYS A 63 -3.24 21.23 -17.01
CA LYS A 63 -3.80 20.68 -18.26
C LYS A 63 -3.04 19.44 -18.73
N SER A 64 -1.75 19.42 -18.43
CA SER A 64 -0.82 18.33 -18.69
C SER A 64 -0.94 17.18 -17.68
N GLY A 65 -1.84 17.22 -16.70
CA GLY A 65 -1.94 16.20 -15.65
C GLY A 65 -0.96 16.35 -14.48
N TYR A 66 0.00 17.28 -14.59
CA TYR A 66 0.99 17.55 -13.53
C TYR A 66 0.31 18.22 -12.33
N ASN A 67 0.45 17.61 -11.15
CA ASN A 67 0.02 18.19 -9.88
C ASN A 67 1.18 18.86 -9.12
N VAL A 68 0.87 19.37 -7.93
CA VAL A 68 1.84 20.01 -7.02
C VAL A 68 3.06 19.16 -6.69
N PHE A 69 2.93 17.83 -6.59
CA PHE A 69 4.04 16.94 -6.29
C PHE A 69 4.98 16.73 -7.47
N HIS A 70 4.45 16.77 -8.69
CA HIS A 70 5.30 16.73 -9.88
C HIS A 70 6.14 18.01 -9.99
N GLN A 71 5.52 19.17 -9.71
CA GLN A 71 6.22 20.46 -9.68
C GLN A 71 7.24 20.52 -8.53
N ALA A 72 6.92 19.92 -7.39
CA ALA A 72 7.85 19.78 -6.27
C ALA A 72 9.07 18.92 -6.60
N ALA A 73 8.89 17.83 -7.36
CA ALA A 73 9.99 17.00 -7.83
C ALA A 73 10.86 17.75 -8.84
N TYR A 74 10.23 18.45 -9.78
CA TYR A 74 10.93 19.26 -10.78
C TYR A 74 11.79 20.35 -10.13
N ASN A 75 11.24 21.06 -9.13
CA ASN A 75 11.90 22.17 -8.45
C ASN A 75 12.75 21.75 -7.23
N ALA A 76 12.98 20.45 -7.01
CA ALA A 76 13.77 19.94 -5.90
C ALA A 76 13.35 20.49 -4.52
N ILE A 77 12.05 20.35 -4.19
CA ILE A 77 11.48 20.82 -2.93
C ILE A 77 12.29 20.38 -1.70
N HIS A 78 12.35 21.23 -0.67
CA HIS A 78 13.01 20.87 0.58
C HIS A 78 12.28 19.72 1.29
N PRO A 79 12.98 18.75 1.91
CA PRO A 79 12.35 17.62 2.61
C PRO A 79 11.31 18.02 3.67
N ASP A 80 11.52 19.11 4.40
CA ASP A 80 10.58 19.58 5.42
C ASP A 80 9.28 20.14 4.83
N GLN A 81 9.38 20.83 3.69
CA GLN A 81 8.21 21.31 2.95
C GLN A 81 7.42 20.11 2.40
N LEU A 82 8.11 19.08 1.92
CA LEU A 82 7.50 17.84 1.47
C LEU A 82 6.77 17.12 2.61
N ARG A 83 7.35 17.05 3.80
CA ARG A 83 6.69 16.51 5.00
C ARG A 83 5.43 17.29 5.36
N HIS A 84 5.45 18.61 5.24
CA HIS A 84 4.28 19.44 5.50
C HIS A 84 3.18 19.22 4.45
N LEU A 85 3.54 19.14 3.17
CA LEU A 85 2.57 18.75 2.13
C LEU A 85 1.99 17.36 2.39
N TYR A 86 2.81 16.42 2.85
CA TYR A 86 2.34 15.10 3.25
C TYR A 86 1.36 15.16 4.41
N SER A 87 1.64 15.92 5.47
CA SER A 87 0.73 16.01 6.63
C SER A 87 -0.64 16.60 6.26
N LEU A 88 -0.73 17.41 5.20
CA LEU A 88 -1.98 17.98 4.72
C LEU A 88 -2.84 17.02 3.90
N GLY A 89 -2.24 16.06 3.19
CA GLY A 89 -2.98 15.14 2.29
C GLY A 89 -2.86 13.66 2.62
N GLY A 90 -2.00 13.27 3.55
CA GLY A 90 -1.73 11.90 3.94
C GLY A 90 -1.46 10.98 2.75
N MET A 91 -2.12 9.82 2.73
CA MET A 91 -1.98 8.82 1.67
C MET A 91 -2.44 9.31 0.29
N ARG A 92 -3.22 10.40 0.20
CA ARG A 92 -3.60 11.00 -1.08
C ARG A 92 -2.37 11.53 -1.83
N CYS A 93 -1.36 12.01 -1.10
CA CYS A 93 -0.11 12.51 -1.67
C CYS A 93 0.68 11.42 -2.41
N LEU A 94 0.72 10.21 -1.86
CA LEU A 94 1.36 9.05 -2.49
C LEU A 94 0.60 8.60 -3.75
N LYS A 95 -0.74 8.50 -3.68
CA LYS A 95 -1.57 8.20 -4.85
C LYS A 95 -1.35 9.21 -5.99
N LEU A 96 -1.18 10.49 -5.66
CA LEU A 96 -0.93 11.56 -6.63
C LEU A 96 0.46 11.49 -7.29
N LEU A 97 1.42 10.81 -6.69
CA LEU A 97 2.73 10.53 -7.27
C LEU A 97 2.80 9.21 -8.02
N GLN A 98 1.88 8.28 -7.75
CA GLN A 98 1.79 6.99 -8.44
C GLN A 98 0.87 7.03 -9.67
N PHE A 99 0.09 8.10 -9.83
CA PHE A 99 -0.83 8.26 -10.95
C PHE A 99 -0.55 9.53 -11.77
N TYR A 100 -0.19 9.32 -13.05
CA TYR A 100 -0.18 10.35 -14.09
C TYR A 100 -1.35 10.14 -15.06
N SER A 101 -2.05 11.22 -15.40
CA SER A 101 -3.07 11.21 -16.45
C SER A 101 -2.83 12.36 -17.42
N GLU A 102 -2.51 12.02 -18.67
CA GLU A 102 -2.48 13.00 -19.75
C GLU A 102 -3.80 12.89 -20.52
N HIS A 103 -4.53 14.01 -20.64
CA HIS A 103 -5.82 14.07 -21.34
C HIS A 103 -6.88 13.06 -20.85
N GLY A 104 -6.86 12.70 -19.56
CA GLY A 104 -7.84 11.76 -18.99
C GLY A 104 -7.52 10.28 -19.23
N ASN A 105 -6.36 9.95 -19.81
CA ASN A 105 -5.92 8.57 -20.02
C ASN A 105 -4.78 8.22 -19.04
N PRO A 106 -4.91 7.21 -18.16
CA PRO A 106 -3.85 6.85 -17.22
C PRO A 106 -2.65 6.26 -17.96
N ARG A 107 -1.48 6.91 -17.84
CA ARG A 107 -0.22 6.52 -18.54
C ARG A 107 0.81 5.81 -17.64
N GLY A 108 0.43 5.46 -16.41
CA GLY A 108 1.32 4.79 -15.45
C GLY A 108 1.90 5.76 -14.42
N CYS A 109 2.92 5.31 -13.69
CA CYS A 109 3.60 6.13 -12.70
C CYS A 109 4.37 7.28 -13.40
N PRO A 110 4.27 8.53 -12.93
CA PRO A 110 5.02 9.67 -13.43
C PRO A 110 6.53 9.43 -13.58
N ALA A 111 7.15 8.65 -12.68
CA ALA A 111 8.56 8.31 -12.78
C ALA A 111 8.85 7.44 -14.01
N ASP A 112 7.98 6.45 -14.29
CA ASP A 112 8.11 5.57 -15.44
C ASP A 112 7.84 6.33 -16.75
N VAL A 113 6.92 7.29 -16.73
CA VAL A 113 6.66 8.18 -17.88
C VAL A 113 7.89 9.06 -18.15
N ALA A 114 8.48 9.66 -17.12
CA ALA A 114 9.70 10.45 -17.25
C ALA A 114 10.87 9.60 -17.78
N GLU A 115 11.00 8.37 -17.31
CA GLU A 115 12.01 7.41 -17.78
C GLU A 115 11.79 6.97 -19.24
N ALA A 116 10.54 6.70 -19.63
CA ALA A 116 10.18 6.40 -21.02
C ALA A 116 10.44 7.59 -21.97
N MET A 117 10.36 8.82 -21.45
CA MET A 117 10.74 10.05 -22.14
C MET A 117 12.25 10.36 -22.04
N GLN A 118 13.06 9.42 -21.53
CA GLN A 118 14.51 9.55 -21.33
C GLN A 118 14.91 10.73 -20.42
N ASN A 119 14.01 11.15 -19.53
CA ASN A 119 14.24 12.21 -18.55
C ASN A 119 14.62 11.61 -17.19
N TYR A 120 15.79 10.97 -17.16
CA TYR A 120 16.24 10.16 -16.02
C TYR A 120 16.43 10.95 -14.72
N ASP A 121 16.84 12.22 -14.79
CA ASP A 121 16.98 13.09 -13.62
C ASP A 121 15.62 13.35 -12.94
N ILE A 122 14.59 13.65 -13.72
CA ILE A 122 13.22 13.81 -13.19
C ILE A 122 12.69 12.48 -12.64
N ALA A 123 12.91 11.37 -13.34
CA ALA A 123 12.49 10.05 -12.87
C ALA A 123 13.13 9.72 -11.51
N GLN A 124 14.44 9.96 -11.36
CA GLN A 124 15.17 9.76 -10.10
C GLN A 124 14.64 10.66 -8.98
N LYS A 125 14.36 11.94 -9.28
CA LYS A 125 13.78 12.89 -8.31
C LYS A 125 12.38 12.45 -7.86
N LEU A 126 11.53 12.00 -8.77
CA LEU A 126 10.18 11.49 -8.48
C LEU A 126 10.24 10.24 -7.58
N ARG A 127 11.09 9.27 -7.90
CA ARG A 127 11.32 8.07 -7.06
C ARG A 127 11.89 8.45 -5.69
N GLY A 128 12.81 9.42 -5.64
CA GLY A 128 13.37 9.95 -4.40
C GLY A 128 12.32 10.62 -3.52
N MET A 129 11.40 11.37 -4.12
CA MET A 129 10.26 11.97 -3.42
C MET A 129 9.27 10.93 -2.91
N GLU A 130 8.94 9.92 -3.72
CA GLU A 130 8.10 8.80 -3.28
C GLU A 130 8.71 8.11 -2.07
N ALA A 131 10.01 7.79 -2.11
CA ALA A 131 10.72 7.19 -0.99
C ALA A 131 10.75 8.11 0.25
N ALA A 132 10.87 9.43 0.07
CA ALA A 132 10.83 10.39 1.17
C ALA A 132 9.45 10.47 1.82
N LEU A 133 8.37 10.41 1.03
CA LEU A 133 7.00 10.38 1.53
C LEU A 133 6.68 9.06 2.23
N MET A 134 7.16 7.92 1.72
CA MET A 134 7.02 6.62 2.39
C MET A 134 7.73 6.61 3.75
N ARG A 135 8.90 7.24 3.86
CA ARG A 135 9.58 7.44 5.16
C ARG A 135 8.77 8.33 6.08
N ALA A 136 8.26 9.47 5.60
CA ALA A 136 7.42 10.36 6.39
C ALA A 136 6.13 9.66 6.87
N ALA A 137 5.53 8.80 6.03
CA ALA A 137 4.38 7.98 6.39
C ALA A 137 4.71 6.99 7.52
N ALA A 138 5.85 6.29 7.40
CA ALA A 138 6.31 5.35 8.41
C ALA A 138 6.65 6.04 9.75
N GLU A 139 7.28 7.21 9.69
CA GLU A 139 7.58 8.05 10.87
C GLU A 139 6.30 8.55 11.55
N ALA A 140 5.34 9.07 10.79
CA ALA A 140 4.06 9.53 11.32
C ALA A 140 3.26 8.37 11.96
N HIS A 141 3.31 7.18 11.35
CA HIS A 141 2.67 5.98 11.89
C HIS A 141 3.33 5.51 13.19
N ALA A 142 4.67 5.50 13.24
CA ALA A 142 5.41 5.18 14.46
C ALA A 142 5.12 6.21 15.58
N GLN A 143 5.03 7.49 15.25
CA GLN A 143 4.66 8.52 16.24
C GLN A 143 3.23 8.35 16.75
N ALA A 144 2.28 7.94 15.92
CA ALA A 144 0.92 7.64 16.34
C ALA A 144 0.84 6.38 17.23
N GLN A 145 1.65 5.35 16.96
CA GLN A 145 1.67 4.10 17.73
C GLN A 145 2.41 4.22 19.08
N TYR A 146 3.42 5.08 19.17
CA TYR A 146 4.29 5.20 20.36
C TYR A 146 4.20 6.57 21.06
N GLY A 147 3.23 7.40 20.68
CA GLY A 147 3.13 8.82 21.01
C GLY A 147 2.58 9.21 22.40
N ASP A 148 2.33 8.27 23.31
CA ASP A 148 1.80 8.56 24.66
C ASP A 148 2.65 7.95 25.80
N ALA A 149 3.96 7.82 25.61
CA ALA A 149 4.88 7.36 26.66
C ALA A 149 5.62 8.50 27.39
N ARG A 150 5.33 9.77 27.05
CA ARG A 150 6.03 10.94 27.62
C ARG A 150 5.17 11.83 28.53
N GLY A 151 3.90 11.49 28.76
CA GLY A 151 2.99 12.22 29.65
C GLY A 151 2.98 11.79 31.12
N CYS A 152 3.54 10.61 31.46
CA CYS A 152 3.41 10.01 32.80
C CYS A 152 4.67 10.10 33.67
N GLN A 153 5.43 11.19 33.59
CA GLN A 153 6.45 11.54 34.59
C GLN A 153 6.18 12.94 35.16
N ALA A 154 5.01 13.12 35.75
CA ALA A 154 4.78 14.20 36.70
C ALA A 154 3.86 13.71 37.81
N ALA A 155 4.24 14.01 39.06
CA ALA A 155 3.57 13.71 40.32
C ALA A 155 3.82 12.31 40.92
N VAL A 156 4.99 12.14 41.52
CA VAL A 156 5.11 11.42 42.80
C VAL A 156 5.61 12.43 43.84
N PRO A 157 4.88 12.67 44.95
CA PRO A 157 5.30 13.62 45.97
C PRO A 157 6.51 13.09 46.74
N ARG A 158 7.48 13.97 46.98
CA ARG A 158 8.67 13.75 47.81
C ARG A 158 8.26 13.44 49.25
N ALA A 159 8.72 12.31 49.78
CA ALA A 159 8.89 12.10 51.21
C ALA A 159 10.34 12.39 51.61
N ARG A 160 10.49 13.04 52.76
CA ARG A 160 11.70 13.66 53.32
C ARG A 160 12.56 12.67 54.14
N ASP A 161 13.86 12.95 54.08
CA ASP A 161 14.91 12.93 55.13
C ASP A 161 15.38 11.62 55.82
N GLY A 162 16.70 11.37 55.73
CA GLY A 162 17.48 10.61 56.71
C GLY A 162 18.80 9.99 56.17
N PRO A 163 20.00 10.13 56.80
CA PRO A 163 21.25 10.26 56.05
C PRO A 163 22.34 9.17 56.23
N SER A 164 23.30 9.20 55.31
CA SER A 164 24.75 8.90 55.41
C SER A 164 25.24 7.44 55.47
N ALA A 165 26.09 7.06 54.50
CA ALA A 165 27.51 6.72 54.74
C ALA A 165 28.30 6.45 53.42
N GLN A 166 29.44 7.16 53.35
CA GLN A 166 30.67 7.04 52.55
C GLN A 166 31.01 5.66 51.91
N ALA A 167 31.34 5.57 50.62
CA ALA A 167 32.60 5.86 49.91
C ALA A 167 33.61 4.69 49.84
N SER A 168 33.98 4.26 48.62
CA SER A 168 35.38 4.06 48.20
C SER A 168 35.46 3.61 46.73
N ALA A 169 36.47 4.13 46.05
CA ALA A 169 36.81 3.89 44.65
C ALA A 169 38.06 2.99 44.55
N ALA A 170 38.23 2.26 43.44
CA ALA A 170 39.52 2.14 42.73
C ALA A 170 39.46 1.20 41.50
N ALA A 171 40.06 1.71 40.41
CA ALA A 171 40.91 1.04 39.42
C ALA A 171 40.33 0.02 38.39
N GLY A 172 40.43 0.37 37.09
CA GLY A 172 40.64 -0.60 35.99
C GLY A 172 42.12 -0.98 35.86
N PRO A 173 42.64 -1.52 34.73
CA PRO A 173 42.01 -1.92 33.46
C PRO A 173 42.36 -3.38 33.02
N THR A 174 41.59 -3.99 32.11
CA THR A 174 42.15 -4.96 31.14
C THR A 174 41.27 -5.12 29.90
N CYS A 175 41.94 -4.99 28.75
CA CYS A 175 41.49 -5.43 27.43
C CYS A 175 41.46 -6.97 27.39
N GLY A 176 40.37 -7.53 26.84
CA GLY A 176 40.25 -8.97 26.59
C GLY A 176 39.04 -9.23 25.70
N SER A 177 39.28 -9.41 24.41
CA SER A 177 38.25 -9.82 23.45
C SER A 177 37.65 -11.17 23.84
N THR A 178 36.35 -11.24 24.04
CA THR A 178 35.54 -12.42 23.71
C THR A 178 34.15 -11.95 23.31
N ALA A 179 33.68 -12.43 22.16
CA ALA A 179 32.30 -12.33 21.76
C ALA A 179 31.43 -12.99 22.84
N ALA A 180 30.48 -12.24 23.39
CA ALA A 180 29.50 -12.78 24.34
C ALA A 180 28.10 -12.33 23.90
N CYS A 181 27.33 -13.35 23.53
CA CYS A 181 25.92 -13.33 23.21
C CYS A 181 25.07 -12.61 24.27
N LEU A 182 23.96 -12.03 23.79
CA LEU A 182 22.84 -11.55 24.58
C LEU A 182 22.40 -12.55 25.67
N PRO A 183 22.05 -12.08 26.89
CA PRO A 183 21.16 -12.82 27.75
C PRO A 183 19.71 -12.53 27.32
N ALA A 184 19.15 -13.48 26.56
CA ALA A 184 17.71 -13.66 26.44
C ALA A 184 17.16 -14.18 27.77
N ALA A 185 16.67 -13.27 28.63
CA ALA A 185 15.97 -13.67 29.85
C ALA A 185 15.03 -12.55 30.35
N MET A 186 13.92 -12.34 29.65
CA MET A 186 12.68 -11.88 30.29
C MET A 186 11.50 -12.65 29.70
N GLY A 187 10.96 -13.58 30.48
CA GLY A 187 9.57 -14.00 30.37
C GLY A 187 9.23 -15.11 29.38
N ALA A 188 9.89 -16.27 29.46
CA ALA A 188 9.25 -17.52 29.07
C ALA A 188 8.10 -17.81 30.05
N GLN A 189 6.96 -17.16 29.85
CA GLN A 189 5.71 -17.59 30.47
C GLN A 189 5.35 -18.93 29.86
N ASN A 190 5.58 -19.98 30.66
CA ASN A 190 4.89 -21.25 30.66
C ASN A 190 4.01 -21.52 29.44
N TRP A 191 4.64 -22.03 28.37
CA TRP A 191 3.90 -22.70 27.31
C TRP A 191 3.53 -24.13 27.72
N GLY A 192 3.04 -24.29 28.95
CA GLY A 192 2.51 -25.55 29.46
C GLY A 192 1.31 -25.98 28.62
N ALA A 193 1.45 -27.11 27.93
CA ALA A 193 0.42 -27.86 27.21
C ALA A 193 -0.65 -27.00 26.49
N ARG A 194 -0.41 -26.60 25.22
CA ARG A 194 -1.45 -25.92 24.42
C ARG A 194 -2.60 -26.88 24.09
N PRO A 195 -3.87 -26.48 24.31
CA PRO A 195 -5.05 -27.17 23.78
C PRO A 195 -5.10 -27.30 22.24
N ALA A 196 -4.19 -26.64 21.51
CA ALA A 196 -4.17 -26.56 20.05
C ALA A 196 -3.83 -27.87 19.33
N GLU A 197 -3.06 -28.77 19.95
CA GLU A 197 -2.67 -30.04 19.30
C GLU A 197 -3.81 -31.04 19.16
N ALA A 198 -4.83 -30.97 20.03
CA ALA A 198 -6.00 -31.82 19.92
C ALA A 198 -6.92 -31.38 18.78
N GLY A 199 -7.08 -30.06 18.57
CA GLY A 199 -7.93 -29.51 17.53
C GLY A 199 -7.43 -29.76 16.10
N LEU A 200 -6.11 -29.71 15.87
CA LEU A 200 -5.52 -29.94 14.54
C LEU A 200 -5.53 -31.42 14.10
N LYS A 201 -5.79 -32.35 15.02
CA LYS A 201 -5.89 -33.78 14.69
C LYS A 201 -7.14 -34.05 13.87
N GLU A 202 -8.23 -33.34 14.16
CA GLU A 202 -9.51 -33.48 13.46
C GLU A 202 -9.51 -32.76 12.10
N PRO A 203 -10.17 -33.32 11.08
CA PRO A 203 -10.30 -32.69 9.76
C PRO A 203 -10.86 -31.26 9.83
N SER A 204 -11.82 -31.01 10.73
CA SER A 204 -12.43 -29.70 10.94
C SER A 204 -11.42 -28.65 11.45
N GLY A 205 -10.51 -29.05 12.33
CA GLY A 205 -9.46 -28.14 12.82
C GLY A 205 -8.40 -27.84 11.77
N ARG A 206 -8.11 -28.78 10.86
CA ARG A 206 -7.20 -28.53 9.72
C ARG A 206 -7.82 -27.58 8.70
N VAL A 207 -9.10 -27.76 8.39
CA VAL A 207 -9.84 -26.84 7.50
C VAL A 207 -9.91 -25.44 8.13
N GLY A 208 -10.26 -25.35 9.42
CA GLY A 208 -10.26 -24.08 10.14
C GLY A 208 -8.90 -23.39 10.13
N ALA A 209 -7.82 -24.13 10.39
CA ALA A 209 -6.46 -23.61 10.31
C ALA A 209 -6.10 -23.15 8.89
N ALA A 210 -6.45 -23.92 7.85
CA ALA A 210 -6.18 -23.56 6.46
C ALA A 210 -6.85 -22.22 6.07
N LEU A 211 -8.11 -22.01 6.48
CA LEU A 211 -8.83 -20.77 6.22
C LEU A 211 -8.17 -19.57 6.93
N VAL A 212 -7.84 -19.72 8.21
CA VAL A 212 -7.20 -18.64 9.00
C VAL A 212 -5.81 -18.35 8.48
N LEU A 213 -5.01 -19.38 8.19
CA LEU A 213 -3.64 -19.21 7.70
C LEU A 213 -3.61 -18.66 6.27
N SER A 214 -4.62 -18.93 5.44
CA SER A 214 -4.79 -18.27 4.14
C SER A 214 -4.93 -16.75 4.33
N ALA A 215 -5.78 -16.30 5.25
CA ALA A 215 -5.97 -14.88 5.55
C ALA A 215 -4.75 -14.23 6.21
N VAL A 216 -4.04 -14.96 7.07
CA VAL A 216 -2.77 -14.49 7.66
C VAL A 216 -1.71 -14.33 6.57
N GLY A 217 -1.58 -15.30 5.67
CA GLY A 217 -0.65 -15.24 4.55
C GLY A 217 -0.94 -14.07 3.62
N ASP A 218 -2.21 -13.85 3.28
CA ASP A 218 -2.69 -12.68 2.55
C ASP A 218 -2.28 -11.38 3.28
N ALA A 219 -2.66 -11.20 4.54
CA ALA A 219 -2.34 -9.97 5.28
C ALA A 219 -0.82 -9.69 5.38
N ILE A 220 0.01 -10.74 5.51
CA ILE A 220 1.48 -10.61 5.50
C ILE A 220 1.96 -10.17 4.12
N GLY A 221 1.52 -10.85 3.05
CA GLY A 221 1.92 -10.57 1.68
C GLY A 221 1.42 -9.21 1.18
N PHE A 222 0.26 -8.77 1.69
CA PHE A 222 -0.33 -7.49 1.38
C PHE A 222 0.35 -6.35 2.13
N ARG A 223 0.34 -6.42 3.47
CA ARG A 223 0.85 -5.38 4.38
C ARG A 223 0.45 -3.96 3.97
N ASN A 224 -0.86 -3.70 3.82
CA ASN A 224 -1.39 -2.41 3.33
C ASN A 224 -0.86 -2.00 1.93
N GLY A 225 -0.52 -2.98 1.08
CA GLY A 225 0.09 -2.78 -0.24
C GLY A 225 1.61 -2.57 -0.20
N ASP A 226 2.25 -2.45 0.97
CA ASP A 226 3.69 -2.19 1.04
C ASP A 226 4.53 -3.36 0.50
N PHE A 227 4.07 -4.59 0.72
CA PHE A 227 4.75 -5.78 0.24
C PHE A 227 4.25 -6.20 -1.15
N GLU A 228 2.94 -6.15 -1.38
CA GLU A 228 2.34 -6.56 -2.66
C GLU A 228 2.90 -5.79 -3.86
N PHE A 229 3.12 -4.48 -3.71
CA PHE A 229 3.63 -3.62 -4.78
C PHE A 229 5.15 -3.44 -4.76
N CYS A 230 5.87 -4.21 -3.93
CA CYS A 230 7.32 -4.24 -3.92
C CYS A 230 7.83 -5.32 -4.87
N GLU A 231 8.36 -4.92 -6.02
CA GLU A 231 8.87 -5.86 -7.03
C GLU A 231 10.22 -6.50 -6.65
N TYR A 232 10.86 -6.02 -5.58
CA TYR A 232 12.18 -6.47 -5.15
C TYR A 232 12.10 -7.33 -3.89
N GLY A 233 12.15 -8.65 -4.03
CA GLY A 233 12.10 -9.58 -2.90
C GLY A 233 13.18 -9.36 -1.83
N GLN A 234 14.35 -8.83 -2.22
CA GLN A 234 15.43 -8.48 -1.28
C GLN A 234 15.03 -7.33 -0.33
N ASP A 235 14.24 -6.37 -0.82
CA ASP A 235 13.74 -5.26 -0.01
C ASP A 235 12.67 -5.75 0.97
N ILE A 236 11.78 -6.64 0.51
CA ILE A 236 10.80 -7.32 1.37
C ILE A 236 11.53 -8.07 2.49
N GLU A 237 12.57 -8.85 2.14
CA GLU A 237 13.35 -9.59 3.12
C GLU A 237 14.04 -8.66 4.13
N ALA A 238 14.64 -7.55 3.69
CA ALA A 238 15.26 -6.57 4.57
C ALA A 238 14.24 -5.88 5.50
N ARG A 239 12.99 -5.71 5.07
CA ARG A 239 11.90 -5.20 5.91
C ARG A 239 11.43 -6.26 6.91
N ILE A 240 11.27 -7.51 6.49
CA ILE A 240 10.93 -8.64 7.38
C ILE A 240 11.98 -8.78 8.49
N ARG A 241 13.28 -8.71 8.16
CA ARG A 241 14.35 -8.75 9.18
C ARG A 241 14.22 -7.61 10.20
N ARG A 242 13.90 -6.39 9.76
CA ARG A 242 13.68 -5.23 10.64
C ARG A 242 12.45 -5.37 11.54
N LEU A 243 11.45 -6.14 11.11
CA LEU A 243 10.26 -6.44 11.90
C LEU A 243 10.49 -7.55 12.95
N GLY A 244 11.68 -8.16 13.01
CA GLY A 244 11.99 -9.28 13.92
C GLY A 244 12.03 -10.64 13.22
N GLY A 245 12.13 -10.66 11.89
CA GLY A 245 12.18 -11.88 11.09
C GLY A 245 10.82 -12.60 11.08
N ALA A 246 10.85 -13.91 10.86
CA ALA A 246 9.64 -14.74 10.77
C ALA A 246 8.77 -14.71 12.04
N LEU A 247 9.36 -14.46 13.21
CA LEU A 247 8.63 -14.37 14.48
C LEU A 247 8.00 -12.99 14.71
N GLY A 248 8.42 -11.98 13.95
CA GLY A 248 7.94 -10.60 14.06
C GLY A 248 6.79 -10.25 13.11
N ILE A 249 6.51 -11.10 12.11
CA ILE A 249 5.42 -10.93 11.14
C ILE A 249 4.10 -11.45 11.69
N VAL A 250 3.49 -10.68 12.58
CA VAL A 250 2.22 -11.06 13.22
C VAL A 250 1.13 -10.05 12.81
N PRO A 251 0.33 -10.37 11.77
CA PRO A 251 -0.86 -9.58 11.47
C PRO A 251 -1.80 -9.59 12.66
N SER A 252 -2.18 -8.41 13.10
CA SER A 252 -3.10 -8.22 14.21
C SER A 252 -3.81 -6.89 14.05
N ARG A 253 -4.83 -6.66 14.88
CA ARG A 253 -5.53 -5.38 14.89
C ARG A 253 -4.58 -4.25 15.31
N GLU A 254 -3.63 -4.53 16.18
CA GLU A 254 -2.64 -3.60 16.71
C GLU A 254 -1.57 -3.26 15.66
N THR A 255 -1.12 -4.24 14.87
CA THR A 255 -0.18 -3.99 13.76
C THR A 255 -0.86 -3.31 12.58
N GLY A 256 -2.19 -3.37 12.49
CA GLY A 256 -2.97 -2.67 11.48
C GLY A 256 -2.75 -3.22 10.07
N TRP A 257 -2.47 -4.52 9.96
CA TRP A 257 -2.29 -5.19 8.66
C TRP A 257 -3.64 -5.80 8.22
N PRO A 258 -4.37 -5.16 7.31
CA PRO A 258 -5.61 -5.71 6.78
C PRO A 258 -5.31 -6.87 5.83
N VAL A 259 -6.33 -7.67 5.58
CA VAL A 259 -6.37 -8.60 4.45
C VAL A 259 -6.67 -7.86 3.14
N SER A 260 -6.23 -8.38 2.00
CA SER A 260 -6.51 -7.82 0.66
C SER A 260 -7.87 -8.29 0.11
N ASP A 261 -8.10 -8.09 -1.20
CA ASP A 261 -9.28 -8.62 -1.89
C ASP A 261 -9.30 -10.15 -1.94
N ASP A 262 -8.15 -10.82 -1.83
CA ASP A 262 -8.03 -12.27 -1.79
C ASP A 262 -8.91 -12.88 -0.70
N THR A 263 -8.69 -12.50 0.56
CA THR A 263 -9.49 -13.03 1.68
C THR A 263 -10.95 -12.63 1.59
N VAL A 264 -11.25 -11.37 1.21
CA VAL A 264 -12.65 -10.90 1.11
C VAL A 264 -13.42 -11.73 0.07
N GLN A 265 -12.79 -12.01 -1.08
CA GLN A 265 -13.41 -12.81 -2.13
C GLN A 265 -13.43 -14.31 -1.79
N HIS A 266 -12.44 -14.83 -1.06
CA HIS A 266 -12.46 -16.22 -0.59
C HIS A 266 -13.57 -16.44 0.45
N LEU A 267 -13.77 -15.50 1.38
CA LEU A 267 -14.90 -15.52 2.32
C LEU A 267 -16.25 -15.41 1.60
N ALA A 268 -16.35 -14.64 0.52
CA ALA A 268 -17.55 -14.59 -0.32
C ALA A 268 -17.90 -15.97 -0.90
N THR A 269 -16.90 -16.70 -1.42
CA THR A 269 -17.08 -18.09 -1.90
C THR A 269 -17.59 -19.00 -0.79
N LEU A 270 -16.96 -18.96 0.38
CA LEU A 270 -17.35 -19.79 1.53
C LEU A 270 -18.76 -19.45 2.02
N ARG A 271 -19.10 -18.17 2.07
CA ARG A 271 -20.42 -17.72 2.50
C ARG A 271 -21.52 -18.19 1.56
N ALA A 272 -21.28 -18.15 0.25
CA ALA A 272 -22.20 -18.70 -0.74
C ALA A 272 -22.43 -20.21 -0.56
N ILE A 273 -21.38 -20.96 -0.22
CA ILE A 273 -21.46 -22.40 0.06
C ILE A 273 -22.23 -22.67 1.35
N ILE A 274 -21.96 -21.92 2.42
CA ILE A 274 -22.67 -22.02 3.71
C ILE A 274 -24.15 -21.71 3.53
N ASP A 275 -24.49 -20.65 2.81
CA ASP A 275 -25.89 -20.29 2.53
C ASP A 275 -26.58 -21.31 1.60
N ALA A 276 -25.81 -22.11 0.87
CA ALA A 276 -26.31 -23.21 0.03
C ALA A 276 -26.34 -24.56 0.76
N GLN A 277 -25.97 -24.62 2.04
CA GLN A 277 -25.90 -25.87 2.80
C GLN A 277 -27.26 -26.58 2.79
N GLY A 278 -27.25 -27.90 2.52
CA GLY A 278 -28.47 -28.70 2.32
C GLY A 278 -29.04 -28.65 0.89
N ALA A 279 -28.50 -27.79 0.02
CA ALA A 279 -28.85 -27.69 -1.40
C ALA A 279 -27.58 -27.57 -2.28
N LEU A 280 -26.46 -28.15 -1.83
CA LEU A 280 -25.23 -28.23 -2.61
C LEU A 280 -25.38 -29.28 -3.73
N PRO A 281 -24.80 -29.04 -4.91
CA PRO A 281 -24.83 -30.02 -5.99
C PRO A 281 -24.06 -31.29 -5.61
N MET A 282 -24.73 -32.44 -5.67
CA MET A 282 -24.09 -33.74 -5.39
C MET A 282 -23.31 -34.29 -6.60
N SER A 283 -23.51 -33.71 -7.78
CA SER A 283 -22.73 -33.99 -8.99
C SER A 283 -22.85 -32.83 -9.98
N SER A 284 -21.97 -32.80 -10.98
CA SER A 284 -22.05 -31.83 -12.08
C SER A 284 -23.32 -31.94 -12.93
N ARG A 285 -24.11 -33.01 -12.77
CA ARG A 285 -25.41 -33.21 -13.47
C ARG A 285 -26.59 -32.59 -12.73
N ASP A 286 -26.40 -32.17 -11.47
CA ASP A 286 -27.42 -31.47 -10.70
C ASP A 286 -27.47 -29.99 -11.08
N ALA A 287 -27.97 -29.74 -12.30
CA ALA A 287 -27.97 -28.41 -12.90
C ALA A 287 -28.75 -27.38 -12.07
N GLY A 288 -29.81 -27.83 -11.36
CA GLY A 288 -30.62 -26.95 -10.51
C GLY A 288 -29.88 -26.51 -9.24
N ALA A 289 -29.27 -27.46 -8.52
CA ALA A 289 -28.48 -27.12 -7.33
C ALA A 289 -27.22 -26.33 -7.69
N LEU A 290 -26.56 -26.67 -8.81
CA LEU A 290 -25.41 -25.93 -9.31
C LEU A 290 -25.78 -24.49 -9.68
N ASP A 291 -26.84 -24.28 -10.45
CA ASP A 291 -27.32 -22.93 -10.78
C ASP A 291 -27.67 -22.13 -9.51
N GLY A 292 -28.33 -22.75 -8.54
CA GLY A 292 -28.62 -22.13 -7.24
C GLY A 292 -27.35 -21.71 -6.47
N LEU A 293 -26.33 -22.57 -6.43
CA LEU A 293 -25.03 -22.25 -5.82
C LEU A 293 -24.32 -21.11 -6.57
N MET A 294 -24.28 -21.16 -7.90
CA MET A 294 -23.59 -20.15 -8.72
C MET A 294 -24.26 -18.77 -8.62
N ARG A 295 -25.59 -18.71 -8.53
CA ARG A 295 -26.31 -17.45 -8.24
C ARG A 295 -25.95 -16.88 -6.87
N ARG A 296 -25.82 -17.73 -5.85
CA ARG A 296 -25.36 -17.31 -4.51
C ARG A 296 -23.91 -16.83 -4.53
N MET A 297 -23.02 -17.51 -5.25
CA MET A 297 -21.63 -17.06 -5.43
C MET A 297 -21.59 -15.69 -6.11
N ALA A 298 -22.32 -15.49 -7.20
CA ALA A 298 -22.43 -14.20 -7.88
C ALA A 298 -22.94 -13.10 -6.93
N HIS A 299 -23.99 -13.39 -6.16
CA HIS A 299 -24.53 -12.47 -5.17
C HIS A 299 -23.49 -12.04 -4.13
N TRP A 300 -22.79 -13.01 -3.51
CA TRP A 300 -21.79 -12.70 -2.49
C TRP A 300 -20.58 -11.97 -3.04
N HIS A 301 -20.08 -12.33 -4.23
CA HIS A 301 -18.97 -11.60 -4.86
C HIS A 301 -19.32 -10.14 -5.19
N VAL A 302 -20.58 -9.87 -5.58
CA VAL A 302 -21.08 -8.51 -5.77
C VAL A 302 -21.21 -7.78 -4.44
N LEU A 303 -21.81 -8.43 -3.44
CA LEU A 303 -22.08 -7.81 -2.14
C LEU A 303 -20.79 -7.42 -1.40
N THR A 304 -19.78 -8.29 -1.40
CA THR A 304 -18.51 -8.01 -0.72
C THR A 304 -17.66 -6.95 -1.43
N TRP A 305 -18.05 -6.51 -2.63
CA TRP A 305 -17.34 -5.45 -3.34
C TRP A 305 -17.39 -4.10 -2.61
N ALA A 306 -18.38 -3.90 -1.74
CA ALA A 306 -18.45 -2.74 -0.86
C ALA A 306 -17.32 -2.68 0.18
N ASP A 307 -16.67 -3.81 0.48
CA ASP A 307 -15.55 -3.94 1.43
C ASP A 307 -14.20 -4.01 0.70
N MET A 308 -14.03 -3.27 -0.40
CA MET A 308 -12.78 -3.27 -1.19
C MET A 308 -11.91 -2.03 -1.00
N ASP A 309 -12.35 -1.06 -0.21
CA ASP A 309 -11.57 0.15 0.04
C ASP A 309 -10.25 -0.20 0.75
N GLY A 310 -9.14 0.27 0.19
CA GLY A 310 -7.80 -0.03 0.69
C GLY A 310 -7.33 -1.48 0.51
N ARG A 311 -8.02 -2.32 -0.27
CA ARG A 311 -7.69 -3.75 -0.43
C ARG A 311 -7.14 -4.17 -1.79
N ALA A 312 -6.83 -3.19 -2.65
CA ALA A 312 -6.19 -3.41 -3.95
C ALA A 312 -6.90 -4.37 -4.94
N PRO A 313 -8.24 -4.34 -5.09
CA PRO A 313 -8.94 -5.31 -5.93
C PRO A 313 -8.48 -5.34 -7.38
N GLY A 314 -8.31 -6.55 -7.92
CA GLY A 314 -7.93 -6.74 -9.31
C GLY A 314 -8.94 -6.17 -10.32
N LYS A 315 -8.45 -5.44 -11.34
CA LYS A 315 -9.30 -4.78 -12.37
C LYS A 315 -10.24 -5.75 -13.10
N ARG A 316 -9.82 -7.01 -13.32
CA ARG A 316 -10.67 -8.02 -13.99
C ARG A 316 -11.78 -8.52 -13.06
N CYS A 317 -11.50 -8.68 -11.77
CA CYS A 317 -12.53 -8.96 -10.76
C CYS A 317 -13.59 -7.85 -10.74
N GLY A 318 -13.15 -6.59 -10.74
CA GLY A 318 -14.06 -5.45 -10.73
C GLY A 318 -14.97 -5.37 -11.95
N ARG A 319 -14.45 -5.64 -13.15
CA ARG A 319 -15.27 -5.74 -14.37
C ARG A 319 -16.31 -6.86 -14.28
N GLY A 320 -15.92 -8.02 -13.73
CA GLY A 320 -16.84 -9.14 -13.53
C GLY A 320 -17.96 -8.80 -12.56
N VAL A 321 -17.62 -8.20 -11.42
CA VAL A 321 -18.61 -7.74 -10.43
C VAL A 321 -19.53 -6.67 -11.01
N GLN A 322 -19.01 -5.69 -11.75
CA GLN A 322 -19.82 -4.66 -12.39
C GLN A 322 -20.82 -5.25 -13.38
N ALA A 323 -20.41 -6.26 -14.15
CA ALA A 323 -21.29 -6.96 -15.08
C ALA A 323 -22.39 -7.75 -14.35
N LEU A 324 -22.03 -8.46 -13.27
CA LEU A 324 -22.98 -9.20 -12.44
C LEU A 324 -23.94 -8.30 -11.64
N SER A 325 -23.56 -7.04 -11.40
CA SER A 325 -24.38 -6.06 -10.68
C SER A 325 -25.49 -5.45 -11.56
N GLN A 326 -25.50 -5.72 -12.87
CA GLN A 326 -26.50 -5.15 -13.77
C GLN A 326 -27.87 -5.82 -13.56
N PRO A 327 -28.99 -5.08 -13.65
CA PRO A 327 -30.32 -5.67 -13.59
C PRO A 327 -30.50 -6.78 -14.63
N GLY A 328 -30.95 -7.96 -14.18
CA GLY A 328 -31.16 -9.11 -15.06
C GLY A 328 -29.88 -9.85 -15.50
N ALA A 329 -28.71 -9.48 -14.98
CA ALA A 329 -27.48 -10.20 -15.24
C ALA A 329 -27.57 -11.65 -14.76
N ARG A 330 -27.07 -12.58 -15.56
CA ARG A 330 -26.97 -13.99 -15.20
C ARG A 330 -25.51 -14.37 -14.98
N TRP A 331 -25.26 -15.24 -13.99
CA TRP A 331 -23.89 -15.64 -13.64
C TRP A 331 -23.13 -16.33 -14.79
N ASP A 332 -23.86 -16.97 -15.70
CA ASP A 332 -23.33 -17.77 -16.82
C ASP A 332 -23.09 -16.94 -18.09
N THR A 333 -23.69 -15.75 -18.22
CA THR A 333 -23.61 -14.92 -19.44
C THR A 333 -23.19 -13.48 -19.21
N ALA A 334 -23.14 -13.00 -17.97
CA ALA A 334 -22.81 -11.60 -17.66
C ALA A 334 -21.40 -11.22 -18.13
N VAL A 335 -20.46 -12.17 -18.15
CA VAL A 335 -19.09 -11.95 -18.60
C VAL A 335 -18.81 -12.88 -19.77
N ALA A 336 -18.58 -12.30 -20.95
CA ALA A 336 -18.15 -13.08 -22.10
C ALA A 336 -16.75 -13.67 -21.85
N TYR A 337 -16.57 -14.95 -22.19
CA TYR A 337 -15.25 -15.55 -22.21
C TYR A 337 -14.45 -14.97 -23.39
N GLU A 338 -13.51 -14.08 -23.09
CA GLU A 338 -12.58 -13.55 -24.08
C GLU A 338 -11.38 -14.50 -24.20
N ALA A 339 -11.34 -15.30 -25.27
CA ALA A 339 -10.22 -16.20 -25.59
C ALA A 339 -8.91 -15.48 -25.97
N SER A 340 -8.82 -14.16 -25.76
CA SER A 340 -7.65 -13.36 -26.17
C SER A 340 -6.37 -13.77 -25.43
N GLU A 341 -5.21 -13.59 -26.07
CA GLU A 341 -3.85 -13.84 -25.57
C GLU A 341 -3.46 -13.05 -24.30
N LYS A 342 -4.38 -12.26 -23.73
CA LYS A 342 -4.09 -11.49 -22.51
C LYS A 342 -4.00 -12.41 -21.30
N PRO A 343 -2.98 -12.25 -20.44
CA PRO A 343 -2.82 -13.08 -19.26
C PRO A 343 -4.10 -13.07 -18.41
N GLN A 344 -4.54 -14.26 -18.06
CA GLN A 344 -5.64 -14.47 -17.13
C GLN A 344 -5.10 -14.23 -15.71
N GLY A 345 -5.59 -13.20 -15.03
CA GLY A 345 -5.13 -12.86 -13.67
C GLY A 345 -5.53 -13.91 -12.63
N CYS A 346 -4.91 -13.86 -11.45
CA CYS A 346 -5.10 -14.78 -10.32
C CYS A 346 -6.48 -14.67 -9.61
N GLY A 347 -7.31 -13.70 -10.00
CA GLY A 347 -8.59 -13.39 -9.35
C GLY A 347 -9.49 -14.58 -9.03
N ALA A 348 -9.55 -15.56 -9.93
CA ALA A 348 -10.35 -16.77 -9.74
C ALA A 348 -9.67 -17.78 -8.81
N SER A 349 -8.35 -17.96 -8.92
CA SER A 349 -7.61 -18.94 -8.12
C SER A 349 -7.54 -18.56 -6.65
N MET A 350 -7.36 -17.28 -6.33
CA MET A 350 -7.20 -16.79 -4.95
C MET A 350 -8.42 -17.00 -4.04
N ARG A 351 -9.57 -17.36 -4.62
CA ARG A 351 -10.85 -17.51 -3.92
C ARG A 351 -11.52 -18.87 -4.07
N ALA A 352 -10.83 -19.82 -4.70
CA ALA A 352 -11.40 -21.13 -5.05
C ALA A 352 -11.11 -22.22 -4.01
N MET A 353 -10.15 -22.02 -3.10
CA MET A 353 -9.70 -23.05 -2.16
C MET A 353 -10.83 -23.59 -1.27
N GLY A 354 -11.81 -22.73 -0.93
CA GLY A 354 -12.98 -23.13 -0.13
C GLY A 354 -13.87 -24.16 -0.81
N ILE A 355 -13.82 -24.28 -2.14
CA ILE A 355 -14.58 -25.27 -2.90
C ILE A 355 -14.05 -26.68 -2.58
N GLY A 356 -12.73 -26.89 -2.65
CA GLY A 356 -12.11 -28.19 -2.37
C GLY A 356 -12.07 -28.56 -0.88
N ALA A 357 -12.36 -27.62 0.01
CA ALA A 357 -12.57 -27.94 1.43
C ALA A 357 -13.96 -28.56 1.69
N VAL A 358 -14.90 -28.41 0.76
CA VAL A 358 -16.31 -28.80 0.93
C VAL A 358 -16.69 -30.00 0.07
N PHE A 359 -16.10 -30.13 -1.13
CA PHE A 359 -16.32 -31.24 -2.07
C PHE A 359 -15.09 -32.14 -2.18
#